data_AF-A0A7V8ZM24-F1
#
_entry.id   AF-A0A7V8ZM24-F1
#
_cell.length_a   1.000
_cell.length_b   1.000
_cell.length_c   1.000
_cell.angle_alpha   90.00
_cell.angle_beta   90.00
_cell.angle_gamma   90.00
#
_symmetry.space_group_name_H-M   'P 1'
#
loop_
_entity.id
_entity.type
_entity.pdbx_description
1 polymer ?
#
loop_
_entity_poly.entity_id
_entity_poly.type
_entity_poly.pdbx_seq_one_letter_code
_entity_poly.pdbx_strand_id
1 'polypeptide(L)'
;MADVREIDVVHCGVERAICVYAAFDEGWILDPGPESTADTLLAALPDGWVPERILLTHIHFDHAGATGRLLERFPDAEVWVHEVGAPHLIDPTRLVKSARRLYGDRFDTLWGEVVPVAESSVRVLCGGESIDGWEVAYTPGHARHHVAYLHTGDRVAYCGDVAGVRILDGPVFPPTPPPDIDVEAWHESITKLEAWAPETVALTHFGRFPDVASQLESLRTTLDEFAGLARDLDAGGFEEAVRAWVEERTGGKVSRAAYEQANPPATLYGGLARYWSKKADTLGAS
;
A
#
# COMPACT_ATOMS: atom_id res chain seq x y z
N MET A 1 24.15 -7.84 -0.46
CA MET A 1 22.68 -7.72 -0.39
C MET A 1 22.37 -7.45 1.05
N ALA A 2 21.65 -6.36 1.33
CA ALA A 2 21.15 -6.11 2.67
C ALA A 2 20.28 -7.30 3.11
N ASP A 3 20.37 -7.71 4.38
CA ASP A 3 19.47 -8.73 4.92
C ASP A 3 18.10 -8.10 5.19
N VAL A 4 17.31 -7.94 4.11
CA VAL A 4 15.94 -7.44 4.18
C VAL A 4 15.01 -8.59 4.52
N ARG A 5 14.34 -8.47 5.67
CA ARG A 5 13.35 -9.43 6.15
C ARG A 5 11.95 -9.03 5.69
N GLU A 6 11.21 -10.01 5.22
CA GLU A 6 9.75 -9.96 5.02
C GLU A 6 9.07 -10.41 6.32
N ILE A 7 8.26 -9.53 6.91
CA ILE A 7 7.54 -9.78 8.16
C ILE A 7 6.05 -9.77 7.86
N ASP A 8 5.41 -10.94 7.95
CA ASP A 8 3.96 -11.06 7.90
C ASP A 8 3.38 -10.68 9.26
N VAL A 9 2.57 -9.62 9.30
CA VAL A 9 1.96 -9.12 10.54
C VAL A 9 0.63 -9.80 10.90
N VAL A 10 0.19 -10.75 10.05
CA VAL A 10 -0.95 -11.64 10.29
C VAL A 10 -2.23 -10.87 10.63
N HIS A 11 -2.53 -9.85 9.81
CA HIS A 11 -3.65 -8.94 10.01
C HIS A 11 -4.98 -9.70 10.12
N CYS A 12 -5.72 -9.44 11.21
CA CYS A 12 -6.95 -10.14 11.57
C CYS A 12 -6.82 -11.68 11.61
N GLY A 13 -5.62 -12.22 11.90
CA GLY A 13 -5.37 -13.66 11.97
C GLY A 13 -5.15 -14.32 10.61
N VAL A 14 -5.01 -13.54 9.53
CA VAL A 14 -4.84 -14.04 8.16
C VAL A 14 -3.39 -13.88 7.72
N GLU A 15 -2.74 -14.99 7.41
CA GLU A 15 -1.38 -14.98 6.85
C GLU A 15 -1.35 -14.35 5.46
N ARG A 16 -0.23 -13.69 5.16
CA ARG A 16 0.14 -13.11 3.86
C ARG A 16 -0.84 -12.03 3.40
N ALA A 17 -1.46 -11.32 4.33
CA ALA A 17 -2.31 -10.17 4.00
C ALA A 17 -1.50 -8.86 3.90
N ILE A 18 -0.58 -8.65 4.84
CA ILE A 18 0.24 -7.44 4.96
C ILE A 18 1.67 -7.85 5.32
N CYS A 19 2.62 -7.41 4.51
CA CYS A 19 4.05 -7.64 4.63
C CYS A 19 4.74 -6.32 4.95
N VAL A 20 5.45 -6.30 6.07
CA VAL A 20 6.35 -5.23 6.46
C VAL A 20 7.77 -5.64 6.05
N TYR A 21 8.55 -4.69 5.53
CA TYR A 21 9.96 -4.92 5.24
C TYR A 21 10.83 -4.27 6.29
N ALA A 22 11.84 -4.99 6.77
CA ALA A 22 12.84 -4.43 7.68
C ALA A 22 14.25 -4.87 7.27
N ALA A 23 15.17 -3.92 7.15
CA ALA A 23 16.59 -4.20 6.99
C ALA A 23 17.33 -3.82 8.26
N PHE A 24 17.76 -4.83 9.01
CA PHE A 24 18.34 -4.61 10.33
C PHE A 24 19.71 -3.93 10.27
N ASP A 25 20.54 -4.32 9.29
CA ASP A 25 21.88 -3.75 9.11
C ASP A 25 21.88 -2.30 8.58
N GLU A 26 20.79 -1.90 7.92
CA GLU A 26 20.63 -0.54 7.37
C GLU A 26 19.67 0.34 8.18
N GLY A 27 19.09 -0.21 9.24
CA GLY A 27 18.30 0.54 10.21
C GLY A 27 16.97 1.07 9.68
N TRP A 28 16.25 0.32 8.83
CA TRP A 28 14.97 0.82 8.30
C TRP A 28 13.82 -0.19 8.36
N ILE A 29 12.60 0.35 8.47
CA ILE A 29 11.32 -0.35 8.32
C ILE A 29 10.55 0.33 7.19
N LEU A 30 9.89 -0.43 6.32
CA LEU A 30 9.01 0.10 5.28
C LEU A 30 7.59 -0.42 5.46
N ASP A 31 6.62 0.50 5.42
CA ASP A 31 5.18 0.29 5.63
C ASP A 31 4.90 -0.59 6.87
N PRO A 32 4.97 -0.04 8.09
CA PRO A 32 4.86 -0.81 9.33
C PRO A 32 3.51 -1.49 9.60
N GLY A 33 2.55 -1.38 8.69
CA GLY A 33 1.26 -2.03 8.84
C GLY A 33 0.28 -1.23 9.71
N PRO A 34 -0.87 -1.83 10.04
CA PRO A 34 -1.86 -1.24 10.93
C PRO A 34 -1.47 -1.36 12.40
N GLU A 35 -1.92 -0.41 13.22
CA GLU A 35 -1.60 -0.38 14.66
C GLU A 35 -2.10 -1.63 15.37
N SER A 36 -3.25 -2.18 14.94
CA SER A 36 -3.80 -3.46 15.41
C SER A 36 -2.83 -4.65 15.35
N THR A 37 -1.75 -4.53 14.57
CA THR A 37 -0.71 -5.56 14.41
C THR A 37 0.68 -5.11 14.87
N ALA A 38 0.80 -3.94 15.51
CA ALA A 38 2.08 -3.37 15.94
C ALA A 38 2.84 -4.31 16.89
N ASP A 39 2.15 -5.00 17.79
CA ASP A 39 2.78 -5.97 18.71
C ASP A 39 3.38 -7.17 17.95
N THR A 40 2.73 -7.64 16.87
CA THR A 40 3.27 -8.70 16.01
C THR A 40 4.56 -8.23 15.33
N LEU A 41 4.57 -7.00 14.79
CA LEU A 41 5.77 -6.41 14.20
C LEU A 41 6.90 -6.29 15.23
N LEU A 42 6.62 -5.67 16.39
CA LEU A 42 7.60 -5.47 17.46
C LEU A 42 8.21 -6.79 17.95
N ALA A 43 7.41 -7.86 18.05
CA ALA A 43 7.89 -9.19 18.43
C ALA A 43 8.80 -9.86 17.38
N ALA A 44 8.72 -9.42 16.11
CA ALA A 44 9.55 -9.93 15.03
C ALA A 44 10.92 -9.22 14.93
N LEU A 45 11.08 -8.06 15.58
CA LEU A 45 12.33 -7.30 15.60
C LEU A 45 13.37 -7.95 16.54
N PRO A 46 14.67 -7.93 16.19
CA PRO A 46 15.72 -8.43 17.07
C PRO A 46 15.79 -7.66 18.40
N ASP A 47 16.10 -8.35 19.49
CA ASP A 47 16.28 -7.73 20.80
C ASP A 47 17.34 -6.63 20.77
N GLY A 48 16.97 -5.43 21.25
CA GLY A 48 17.86 -4.27 21.34
C GLY A 48 18.14 -3.56 20.01
N TRP A 49 17.58 -4.06 18.90
CA TRP A 49 17.62 -3.34 17.62
C TRP A 49 16.68 -2.14 17.63
N VAL A 50 17.09 -1.06 16.97
CA VAL A 50 16.31 0.17 16.80
C VAL A 50 16.38 0.60 15.33
N PRO A 51 15.24 0.99 14.72
CA PRO A 51 15.27 1.59 13.39
C PRO A 51 15.78 3.03 13.46
N GLU A 52 16.58 3.42 12.48
CA GLU A 52 16.93 4.82 12.21
C GLU A 52 15.80 5.51 11.45
N ARG A 53 15.06 4.77 10.61
CA ARG A 53 14.04 5.33 9.72
C ARG A 53 12.85 4.41 9.47
N ILE A 54 11.68 5.01 9.29
CA ILE A 54 10.42 4.36 8.89
C ILE A 54 9.99 5.00 7.57
N LEU A 55 9.97 4.20 6.49
CA LEU A 55 9.60 4.64 5.15
C LEU A 55 8.13 4.29 4.90
N LEU A 56 7.36 5.27 4.42
CA LEU A 56 5.95 5.09 4.10
C LEU A 56 5.73 5.28 2.61
N THR A 57 5.25 4.24 1.92
CA THR A 57 4.80 4.37 0.53
C THR A 57 3.61 5.31 0.48
N HIS A 58 2.67 5.18 1.42
CA HIS A 58 1.54 6.07 1.58
C HIS A 58 0.90 5.90 2.97
N ILE A 59 -0.10 6.73 3.30
CA ILE A 59 -0.67 6.84 4.65
C ILE A 59 -1.98 6.06 4.88
N HIS A 60 -2.32 5.08 4.05
CA HIS A 60 -3.44 4.19 4.39
C HIS A 60 -3.09 3.39 5.65
N PHE A 61 -4.12 3.01 6.42
CA PHE A 61 -3.93 2.47 7.77
C PHE A 61 -3.21 1.13 7.79
N ASP A 62 -3.40 0.30 6.76
CA ASP A 62 -2.69 -0.94 6.50
C ASP A 62 -1.23 -0.76 6.11
N HIS A 63 -0.77 0.46 5.83
CA HIS A 63 0.64 0.77 5.53
C HIS A 63 1.29 1.55 6.67
N ALA A 64 0.64 2.59 7.18
CA ALA A 64 1.24 3.57 8.10
C ALA A 64 0.57 3.61 9.48
N GLY A 65 -0.45 2.78 9.75
CA GLY A 65 -1.23 2.86 10.98
C GLY A 65 -0.39 2.69 12.25
N ALA A 66 0.62 1.82 12.21
CA ALA A 66 1.51 1.54 13.34
C ALA A 66 2.63 2.56 13.54
N THR A 67 2.78 3.57 12.67
CA THR A 67 3.94 4.49 12.72
C THR A 67 4.03 5.26 14.03
N GLY A 68 2.93 5.87 14.50
CA GLY A 68 2.93 6.60 15.77
C GLY A 68 3.26 5.68 16.95
N ARG A 69 2.69 4.47 16.95
CA ARG A 69 2.96 3.43 17.96
C ARG A 69 4.42 3.00 17.98
N LEU A 70 5.05 2.88 16.81
CA LEU A 70 6.49 2.60 16.72
C LEU A 70 7.34 3.74 17.28
N LEU A 71 6.97 5.00 17.07
CA LEU A 71 7.71 6.15 17.61
C LEU A 71 7.61 6.28 19.13
N GLU A 72 6.55 5.77 19.77
CA GLU A 72 6.51 5.66 21.24
C GLU A 72 7.64 4.76 21.75
N ARG A 73 8.04 3.77 20.95
CA ARG A 73 9.12 2.82 21.26
C ARG A 73 10.49 3.30 20.76
N PHE A 74 10.52 3.96 19.60
CA PHE A 74 11.71 4.38 18.88
C PHE A 74 11.64 5.89 18.58
N PRO A 75 11.75 6.76 19.59
CA PRO A 75 11.47 8.19 19.45
C PRO A 75 12.45 8.93 18.52
N ASP A 76 13.63 8.36 18.29
CA ASP A 76 14.68 8.95 17.46
C ASP A 76 14.58 8.54 15.98
N ALA A 77 13.64 7.67 15.61
CA ALA A 77 13.47 7.25 14.21
C ALA A 77 12.86 8.37 13.34
N GLU A 78 13.43 8.59 12.16
CA GLU A 78 12.90 9.53 11.16
C GLU A 78 11.79 8.85 10.33
N VAL A 79 10.68 9.54 10.08
CA VAL A 79 9.55 9.03 9.28
C VAL A 79 9.51 9.70 7.93
N TRP A 80 9.71 8.94 6.87
CA TRP A 80 9.67 9.43 5.50
C TRP A 80 8.27 9.30 4.93
N VAL A 81 7.70 10.40 4.45
CA VAL A 81 6.33 10.43 3.93
C VAL A 81 6.16 11.53 2.89
N HIS A 82 5.30 11.30 1.90
CA HIS A 82 4.98 12.30 0.89
C HIS A 82 4.33 13.56 1.50
N GLU A 83 4.60 14.74 0.92
CA GLU A 83 4.12 16.04 1.40
C GLU A 83 2.60 16.13 1.53
N VAL A 84 1.86 15.43 0.67
CA VAL A 84 0.39 15.38 0.73
C VAL A 84 -0.09 14.55 1.93
N GLY A 85 0.68 13.54 2.34
CA GLY A 85 0.33 12.66 3.46
C GLY A 85 0.79 13.21 4.82
N ALA A 86 1.89 13.96 4.86
CA ALA A 86 2.51 14.43 6.10
C ALA A 86 1.53 15.13 7.07
N PRO A 87 0.67 16.08 6.65
CA PRO A 87 -0.25 16.76 7.56
C PRO A 87 -1.26 15.82 8.23
N HIS A 88 -1.64 14.73 7.53
CA HIS A 88 -2.60 13.74 8.03
C HIS A 88 -1.95 12.72 8.95
N LEU A 89 -0.66 12.47 8.80
CA LEU A 89 0.11 11.64 9.72
C LEU A 89 0.38 12.38 11.05
N ILE A 90 0.65 13.70 10.95
CA ILE A 90 0.85 14.57 12.11
C ILE A 90 -0.46 14.83 12.87
N ASP A 91 -1.57 15.06 12.14
CA ASP A 91 -2.92 15.16 12.72
C ASP A 91 -3.89 14.19 12.01
N PRO A 92 -4.05 12.96 12.52
CA PRO A 92 -4.92 11.95 11.93
C PRO A 92 -6.40 12.18 12.23
N THR A 93 -6.78 13.21 13.00
CA THR A 93 -8.15 13.41 13.52
C THR A 93 -9.21 13.35 12.42
N ARG A 94 -8.96 14.01 11.28
CA ARG A 94 -9.92 14.04 10.16
C ARG A 94 -9.99 12.70 9.43
N LEU A 95 -8.83 12.07 9.22
CA LEU A 95 -8.71 10.79 8.54
C LEU A 95 -9.44 9.69 9.33
N VAL A 96 -9.13 9.58 10.63
CA VAL A 96 -9.77 8.65 11.56
C VAL A 96 -11.27 8.88 11.64
N LYS A 97 -11.73 10.14 11.77
CA LYS A 97 -13.16 10.46 11.81
C LYS A 97 -13.89 10.02 10.54
N SER A 98 -13.28 10.19 9.37
CA SER A 98 -13.86 9.74 8.10
C SER A 98 -13.94 8.22 8.04
N ALA A 99 -12.83 7.54 8.36
CA ALA A 99 -12.74 6.10 8.31
C ALA A 99 -13.66 5.40 9.33
N ARG A 100 -13.81 5.93 10.55
CA ARG A 100 -14.76 5.40 11.55
C ARG A 100 -16.21 5.44 11.06
N ARG A 101 -16.59 6.42 10.23
CA ARG A 101 -17.93 6.45 9.61
C ARG A 101 -18.12 5.35 8.57
N LEU A 102 -17.05 4.97 7.88
CA LEU A 102 -17.08 3.93 6.85
C LEU A 102 -17.04 2.53 7.45
N TYR A 103 -16.13 2.29 8.41
CA TYR A 103 -15.89 0.97 8.99
C TYR A 103 -16.76 0.68 10.22
N GLY A 104 -17.32 1.71 10.86
CA GLY A 104 -18.12 1.56 12.07
C GLY A 104 -17.37 0.81 13.17
N ASP A 105 -18.05 -0.15 13.79
CA ASP A 105 -17.53 -0.96 14.89
C ASP A 105 -16.32 -1.83 14.50
N ARG A 106 -16.06 -2.02 13.20
CA ARG A 106 -14.89 -2.77 12.73
C ARG A 106 -13.61 -1.96 12.71
N PHE A 107 -13.67 -0.63 12.84
CA PHE A 107 -12.49 0.24 12.69
C PHE A 107 -11.36 -0.18 13.64
N ASP A 108 -11.65 -0.33 14.92
CA ASP A 108 -10.62 -0.61 15.94
C ASP A 108 -10.03 -2.02 15.76
N THR A 109 -10.85 -3.00 15.37
CA THR A 109 -10.38 -4.36 15.06
C THR A 109 -9.48 -4.41 13.83
N LEU A 110 -9.79 -3.60 12.81
CA LEU A 110 -8.99 -3.56 11.59
C LEU A 110 -7.71 -2.74 11.80
N TRP A 111 -7.81 -1.55 12.36
CA TRP A 111 -6.74 -0.54 12.25
C TRP A 111 -6.07 -0.20 13.57
N GLY A 112 -6.73 -0.46 14.70
CA GLY A 112 -6.23 -0.10 16.03
C GLY A 112 -6.35 1.40 16.35
N GLU A 113 -5.61 1.83 17.36
CA GLU A 113 -5.55 3.23 17.80
C GLU A 113 -4.49 4.00 16.99
N VAL A 114 -4.93 4.87 16.09
CA VAL A 114 -4.01 5.65 15.25
C VAL A 114 -3.39 6.78 16.05
N VAL A 115 -2.14 6.57 16.49
CA VAL A 115 -1.35 7.54 17.25
C VAL A 115 -0.77 8.61 16.30
N PRO A 116 -0.91 9.91 16.60
CA PRO A 116 -0.29 10.99 15.81
C PRO A 116 1.24 10.92 15.80
N VAL A 117 1.85 11.30 14.68
CA VAL A 117 3.32 11.39 14.56
C VAL A 117 3.79 12.81 14.88
N ALA A 118 4.84 12.95 15.68
CA ALA A 118 5.44 14.25 15.97
C ALA A 118 6.02 14.86 14.68
N GLU A 119 5.69 16.12 14.39
CA GLU A 119 6.20 16.83 13.21
C GLU A 119 7.73 16.83 13.13
N SER A 120 8.43 16.89 14.27
CA SER A 120 9.88 16.83 14.34
C SER A 120 10.49 15.49 13.91
N SER A 121 9.70 14.42 13.89
CA SER A 121 10.13 13.11 13.42
C SER A 121 9.90 12.94 11.91
N VAL A 122 9.19 13.86 11.24
CA VAL A 122 8.79 13.71 9.85
C VAL A 122 9.83 14.30 8.89
N ARG A 123 10.29 13.47 7.95
CA ARG A 123 10.95 13.90 6.73
C ARG A 123 9.94 13.92 5.57
N VAL A 124 9.69 15.12 5.07
CA VAL A 124 8.77 15.34 3.95
C VAL A 124 9.45 15.04 2.62
N LEU A 125 8.77 14.27 1.77
CA LEU A 125 9.19 13.89 0.42
C LEU A 125 8.26 14.50 -0.64
N CYS A 126 8.81 14.85 -1.79
CA CYS A 126 8.09 15.32 -2.98
C CYS A 126 8.03 14.26 -4.09
N GLY A 127 8.87 13.21 -4.04
CA GLY A 127 8.87 12.11 -5.01
C GLY A 127 9.63 12.42 -6.30
N GLY A 128 10.91 12.71 -6.13
CA GLY A 128 11.93 12.78 -7.19
C GLY A 128 13.36 12.81 -6.63
N GLU A 129 13.51 12.52 -5.35
CA GLU A 129 14.76 12.62 -4.61
C GLU A 129 15.65 11.39 -4.81
N SER A 130 16.96 11.60 -4.65
CA SER A 130 17.91 10.53 -4.36
C SER A 130 18.51 10.79 -2.97
N ILE A 131 18.17 9.96 -1.99
CA ILE A 131 18.51 10.17 -0.56
C ILE A 131 18.92 8.85 0.10
N ASP A 132 20.08 8.85 0.76
CA ASP A 132 20.57 7.74 1.60
C ASP A 132 20.47 6.34 0.98
N GLY A 133 20.79 6.21 -0.31
CA GLY A 133 20.74 4.94 -1.05
C GLY A 133 19.40 4.65 -1.73
N TRP A 134 18.44 5.57 -1.65
CA TRP A 134 17.10 5.43 -2.22
C TRP A 134 16.88 6.41 -3.37
N GLU A 135 16.25 5.94 -4.45
CA GLU A 135 15.53 6.82 -5.37
C GLU A 135 14.05 6.82 -5.00
N VAL A 136 13.45 8.00 -4.91
CA VAL A 136 12.04 8.17 -4.58
C VAL A 136 11.30 8.70 -5.79
N ALA A 137 10.17 8.09 -6.14
CA ALA A 137 9.29 8.61 -7.19
C ALA A 137 7.90 8.89 -6.65
N TYR A 138 7.35 10.06 -7.01
CA TYR A 138 5.93 10.33 -6.81
C TYR A 138 5.11 9.45 -7.73
N THR A 139 4.28 8.60 -7.14
CA THR A 139 3.52 7.56 -7.84
C THR A 139 2.03 7.63 -7.49
N PRO A 140 1.31 8.69 -7.91
CA PRO A 140 -0.12 8.81 -7.67
C PRO A 140 -0.93 7.80 -8.50
N GLY A 141 -2.23 7.74 -8.22
CA GLY A 141 -3.17 6.88 -8.96
C GLY A 141 -4.00 6.04 -7.99
N HIS A 142 -3.32 5.30 -7.11
CA HIS A 142 -3.97 4.66 -5.95
C HIS A 142 -4.34 5.70 -4.88
N ALA A 143 -3.39 6.54 -4.50
CA ALA A 143 -3.59 7.64 -3.57
C ALA A 143 -2.74 8.86 -3.96
N ARG A 144 -3.20 10.07 -3.61
CA ARG A 144 -2.49 11.33 -3.93
C ARG A 144 -1.20 11.54 -3.13
N HIS A 145 -1.02 10.76 -2.09
CA HIS A 145 0.13 10.82 -1.18
C HIS A 145 1.02 9.58 -1.32
N HIS A 146 1.00 8.94 -2.50
CA HIS A 146 1.74 7.72 -2.76
C HIS A 146 3.10 8.02 -3.39
N VAL A 147 4.14 7.41 -2.83
CA VAL A 147 5.50 7.35 -3.36
C VAL A 147 5.96 5.89 -3.45
N ALA A 148 6.87 5.62 -4.38
CA ALA A 148 7.60 4.37 -4.43
C ALA A 148 9.08 4.62 -4.14
N TYR A 149 9.78 3.57 -3.73
CA TYR A 149 11.19 3.61 -3.38
C TYR A 149 11.96 2.58 -4.19
N LEU A 150 13.03 2.97 -4.86
CA LEU A 150 14.03 2.04 -5.39
C LEU A 150 15.22 2.05 -4.45
N HIS A 151 15.51 0.89 -3.85
CA HIS A 151 16.75 0.72 -3.10
C HIS A 151 17.90 0.48 -4.10
N THR A 152 18.85 1.40 -4.15
CA THR A 152 19.89 1.38 -5.20
C THR A 152 20.93 0.27 -4.99
N GLY A 153 21.12 -0.20 -3.74
CA GLY A 153 22.11 -1.20 -3.38
C GLY A 153 21.80 -2.61 -3.89
N ASP A 154 20.53 -2.99 -3.96
CA ASP A 154 20.05 -4.31 -4.42
C ASP A 154 19.00 -4.23 -5.54
N ARG A 155 18.70 -3.03 -6.03
CA ARG A 155 17.76 -2.76 -7.13
C ARG A 155 16.35 -3.31 -6.88
N VAL A 156 15.93 -3.38 -5.61
CA VAL A 156 14.57 -3.73 -5.23
C VAL A 156 13.71 -2.48 -5.22
N ALA A 157 12.59 -2.50 -5.95
CA ALA A 157 11.58 -1.45 -5.91
C ALA A 157 10.47 -1.81 -4.91
N TYR A 158 10.32 -1.02 -3.86
CA TYR A 158 9.24 -1.09 -2.88
C TYR A 158 8.13 -0.16 -3.34
N CYS A 159 7.06 -0.76 -3.85
CA CYS A 159 6.10 -0.06 -4.69
C CYS A 159 4.77 0.23 -4.00
N GLY A 160 4.59 -0.20 -2.75
CA GLY A 160 3.30 -0.14 -2.07
C GLY A 160 2.20 -0.75 -2.96
N ASP A 161 1.12 0.00 -3.09
CA ASP A 161 -0.08 -0.46 -3.78
C ASP A 161 -0.05 -0.22 -5.28
N VAL A 162 0.82 0.67 -5.78
CA VAL A 162 0.87 0.95 -7.22
C VAL A 162 1.50 -0.15 -8.06
N ALA A 163 2.04 -1.20 -7.43
CA ALA A 163 2.43 -2.46 -8.08
C ALA A 163 1.45 -3.62 -7.81
N GLY A 164 0.33 -3.35 -7.13
CA GLY A 164 -0.78 -4.28 -6.94
C GLY A 164 -0.64 -5.25 -5.77
N VAL A 165 -1.66 -6.09 -5.62
CA VAL A 165 -1.73 -7.21 -4.67
C VAL A 165 -1.62 -8.54 -5.43
N ARG A 166 -0.90 -9.54 -4.91
CA ARG A 166 -0.60 -10.80 -5.64
C ARG A 166 -0.31 -12.07 -4.80
N ILE A 167 -0.99 -12.43 -3.73
CA ILE A 167 -0.61 -13.56 -2.85
C ILE A 167 -0.02 -14.82 -3.57
N LEU A 168 1.22 -15.20 -3.20
CA LEU A 168 2.00 -16.32 -3.75
C LEU A 168 2.12 -16.31 -5.28
N ASP A 169 1.74 -17.40 -5.95
CA ASP A 169 1.68 -17.56 -7.40
C ASP A 169 0.31 -17.15 -7.99
N GLY A 170 -0.51 -16.46 -7.21
CA GLY A 170 -1.83 -16.03 -7.61
C GLY A 170 -1.83 -14.79 -8.52
N PRO A 171 -3.03 -14.30 -8.86
CA PRO A 171 -3.19 -13.17 -9.79
C PRO A 171 -2.81 -11.82 -9.18
N VAL A 172 -2.34 -10.90 -10.03
CA VAL A 172 -2.11 -9.49 -9.67
C VAL A 172 -3.37 -8.67 -9.87
N PHE A 173 -3.84 -7.92 -8.87
CA PHE A 173 -4.92 -6.95 -9.10
C PHE A 173 -4.82 -5.69 -8.24
N PRO A 174 -5.40 -4.56 -8.70
CA PRO A 174 -5.20 -3.26 -8.07
C PRO A 174 -6.11 -3.05 -6.85
N PRO A 175 -5.57 -2.53 -5.74
CA PRO A 175 -6.39 -2.01 -4.64
C PRO A 175 -6.99 -0.65 -5.02
N THR A 176 -8.31 -0.56 -5.09
CA THR A 176 -9.00 0.65 -5.58
C THR A 176 -9.95 1.29 -4.54
N PRO A 177 -9.51 1.48 -3.28
CA PRO A 177 -10.36 2.11 -2.28
C PRO A 177 -10.69 3.56 -2.65
N PRO A 178 -11.87 4.07 -2.27
CA PRO A 178 -12.17 5.49 -2.39
C PRO A 178 -11.25 6.33 -1.48
N PRO A 179 -11.02 7.63 -1.78
CA PRO A 179 -11.71 8.44 -2.80
C PRO A 179 -10.82 8.86 -3.99
N ASP A 180 -9.57 8.38 -4.05
CA ASP A 180 -8.50 9.05 -4.79
C ASP A 180 -8.10 8.38 -6.09
N ILE A 181 -8.75 7.28 -6.45
CA ILE A 181 -8.42 6.53 -7.66
C ILE A 181 -8.42 7.43 -8.90
N ASP A 182 -7.31 7.34 -9.63
CA ASP A 182 -7.04 8.00 -10.91
C ASP A 182 -6.27 7.02 -11.80
N VAL A 183 -6.96 6.45 -12.79
CA VAL A 183 -6.44 5.35 -13.61
C VAL A 183 -5.31 5.82 -14.49
N GLU A 184 -5.42 7.00 -15.11
CA GLU A 184 -4.35 7.54 -15.94
C GLU A 184 -3.09 7.87 -15.13
N ALA A 185 -3.23 8.52 -13.98
CA ALA A 185 -2.09 8.79 -13.11
C ALA A 185 -1.42 7.49 -12.63
N TRP A 186 -2.20 6.43 -12.39
CA TRP A 186 -1.66 5.12 -12.04
C TRP A 186 -0.85 4.52 -13.20
N HIS A 187 -1.33 4.58 -14.44
CA HIS A 187 -0.56 4.12 -15.59
C HIS A 187 0.78 4.85 -15.76
N GLU A 188 0.81 6.17 -15.52
CA GLU A 188 2.05 6.94 -15.52
C GLU A 188 3.00 6.48 -14.39
N SER A 189 2.45 6.18 -13.21
CA SER A 189 3.21 5.62 -12.09
C SER A 189 3.83 4.27 -12.42
N ILE A 190 3.09 3.36 -13.08
CA ILE A 190 3.65 2.07 -13.53
C ILE A 190 4.80 2.30 -14.51
N THR A 191 4.66 3.26 -15.43
CA THR A 191 5.75 3.60 -16.38
C THR A 191 6.99 4.17 -15.67
N LYS A 192 6.84 4.92 -14.58
CA LYS A 192 7.99 5.34 -13.76
C LYS A 192 8.70 4.14 -13.12
N LEU A 193 7.94 3.18 -12.58
CA LEU A 193 8.51 1.95 -11.99
C LEU A 193 9.25 1.09 -13.04
N GLU A 194 8.71 0.99 -14.26
CA GLU A 194 9.36 0.30 -15.38
C GLU A 194 10.70 0.99 -15.75
N ALA A 195 10.73 2.32 -15.76
CA ALA A 195 11.91 3.10 -16.13
C ALA A 195 13.09 2.93 -15.15
N TRP A 196 12.81 2.60 -13.89
CA TRP A 196 13.85 2.22 -12.93
C TRP A 196 14.58 0.93 -13.28
N ALA A 197 13.98 0.07 -14.10
CA ALA A 197 14.48 -1.27 -14.42
C ALA A 197 14.92 -2.05 -13.15
N PRO A 198 14.04 -2.20 -12.13
CA PRO A 198 14.40 -2.92 -10.91
C PRO A 198 14.61 -4.40 -11.21
N GLU A 199 15.41 -5.06 -10.36
CA GLU A 199 15.60 -6.52 -10.44
C GLU A 199 14.46 -7.27 -9.75
N THR A 200 13.74 -6.61 -8.83
CA THR A 200 12.65 -7.18 -8.05
C THR A 200 11.68 -6.07 -7.64
N VAL A 201 10.39 -6.40 -7.61
CA VAL A 201 9.36 -5.55 -6.98
C VAL A 201 8.90 -6.18 -5.67
N ALA A 202 8.77 -5.36 -4.64
CA ALA A 202 8.35 -5.73 -3.30
C ALA A 202 7.00 -5.06 -3.01
N LEU A 203 6.00 -5.87 -2.63
CA LEU A 203 4.64 -5.39 -2.41
C LEU A 203 4.27 -5.50 -0.93
N THR A 204 3.58 -4.48 -0.43
CA THR A 204 3.12 -4.45 0.97
C THR A 204 2.02 -5.48 1.18
N HIS A 205 1.10 -5.64 0.23
CA HIS A 205 0.26 -6.82 0.19
C HIS A 205 1.04 -7.92 -0.55
N PHE A 206 1.92 -8.58 0.26
CA PHE A 206 2.85 -9.74 0.14
C PHE A 206 3.93 -9.71 -0.98
N GLY A 207 4.93 -10.60 -0.93
CA GLY A 207 6.35 -10.25 -0.69
C GLY A 207 7.13 -9.78 -1.94
N ARG A 208 8.21 -10.47 -2.32
CA ARG A 208 9.11 -10.06 -3.43
C ARG A 208 8.95 -10.87 -4.72
N PHE A 209 8.94 -10.18 -5.85
CA PHE A 209 8.73 -10.74 -7.20
C PHE A 209 9.85 -10.32 -8.17
N PRO A 210 10.68 -11.27 -8.64
CA PRO A 210 11.70 -10.99 -9.64
C PRO A 210 11.13 -10.88 -11.07
N ASP A 211 9.89 -11.33 -11.31
CA ASP A 211 9.19 -11.25 -12.59
C ASP A 211 8.56 -9.86 -12.84
N VAL A 212 9.36 -8.80 -12.66
CA VAL A 212 8.94 -7.38 -12.67
C VAL A 212 8.06 -7.01 -13.87
N ALA A 213 8.50 -7.33 -15.09
CA ALA A 213 7.73 -6.97 -16.29
C ALA A 213 6.35 -7.63 -16.32
N SER A 214 6.26 -8.89 -15.88
CA SER A 214 4.99 -9.62 -15.80
C SER A 214 4.09 -9.06 -14.70
N GLN A 215 4.67 -8.69 -13.55
CA GLN A 215 3.93 -8.07 -12.44
C GLN A 215 3.25 -6.78 -12.91
N LEU A 216 4.03 -5.85 -13.46
CA LEU A 216 3.56 -4.51 -13.81
C LEU A 216 2.56 -4.54 -14.98
N GLU A 217 2.78 -5.40 -15.97
CA GLU A 217 1.82 -5.59 -17.07
C GLU A 217 0.51 -6.24 -16.61
N SER A 218 0.58 -7.22 -15.71
CA SER A 218 -0.62 -7.86 -15.16
C SER A 218 -1.45 -6.86 -14.34
N LEU A 219 -0.80 -6.01 -13.56
CA LEU A 219 -1.47 -4.92 -12.86
C LEU A 219 -2.13 -3.95 -13.83
N ARG A 220 -1.39 -3.50 -14.84
CA ARG A 220 -1.86 -2.56 -15.86
C ARG A 220 -3.14 -3.07 -16.53
N THR A 221 -3.10 -4.31 -17.00
CA THR A 221 -4.25 -4.97 -17.65
C THR A 221 -5.43 -5.11 -16.70
N THR A 222 -5.19 -5.53 -15.45
CA THR A 222 -6.28 -5.76 -14.49
C THR A 222 -6.90 -4.47 -13.99
N LEU A 223 -6.13 -3.37 -13.92
CA LEU A 223 -6.64 -2.04 -13.65
C LEU A 223 -7.62 -1.56 -14.71
N ASP A 224 -7.30 -1.75 -15.99
CA ASP A 224 -8.21 -1.43 -17.09
C ASP A 224 -9.46 -2.31 -17.06
N GLU A 225 -9.30 -3.62 -16.80
CA GLU A 225 -10.42 -4.56 -16.68
C GLU A 225 -11.37 -4.14 -15.55
N PHE A 226 -10.85 -3.87 -14.35
CA PHE A 226 -11.66 -3.50 -13.20
C PHE A 226 -12.28 -2.11 -13.39
N ALA A 227 -11.56 -1.15 -13.96
CA ALA A 227 -12.15 0.14 -14.32
C ALA A 227 -13.32 -0.03 -15.30
N GLY A 228 -13.18 -0.91 -16.30
CA GLY A 228 -14.27 -1.26 -17.22
C GLY A 228 -15.48 -1.88 -16.50
N LEU A 229 -15.25 -2.89 -15.65
CA LEU A 229 -16.30 -3.52 -14.86
C LEU A 229 -17.05 -2.50 -13.99
N ALA A 230 -16.34 -1.59 -13.32
CA ALA A 230 -16.94 -0.58 -12.45
C ALA A 230 -17.74 0.49 -13.21
N ARG A 231 -17.46 0.68 -14.51
CA ARG A 231 -18.25 1.54 -15.39
C ARG A 231 -19.57 0.88 -15.79
N ASP A 232 -19.51 -0.42 -16.05
CA ASP A 232 -20.58 -1.15 -16.72
C ASP A 232 -21.53 -1.86 -15.71
N LEU A 233 -21.08 -2.04 -14.46
CA LEU A 233 -21.80 -2.72 -13.38
C LEU A 233 -22.08 -1.79 -12.20
N ASP A 234 -23.07 -2.16 -11.38
CA ASP A 234 -23.24 -1.57 -10.05
C ASP A 234 -22.28 -2.20 -9.03
N ALA A 235 -22.31 -1.68 -7.79
CA ALA A 235 -21.42 -2.16 -6.73
C ALA A 235 -21.52 -3.67 -6.47
N GLY A 236 -22.73 -4.22 -6.51
CA GLY A 236 -22.96 -5.64 -6.24
C GLY A 236 -22.45 -6.52 -7.38
N GLY A 237 -22.81 -6.19 -8.62
CA GLY A 237 -22.33 -6.91 -9.80
C GLY A 237 -20.81 -6.84 -9.96
N PHE A 238 -20.21 -5.69 -9.65
CA PHE A 238 -18.76 -5.53 -9.63
C PHE A 238 -18.10 -6.44 -8.59
N GLU A 239 -18.63 -6.45 -7.36
CA GLU A 239 -18.07 -7.28 -6.28
C GLU A 239 -18.12 -8.78 -6.64
N GLU A 240 -19.24 -9.25 -7.19
CA GLU A 240 -19.39 -10.63 -7.65
C GLU A 240 -18.42 -10.97 -8.79
N ALA A 241 -18.25 -10.07 -9.77
CA ALA A 241 -17.33 -10.25 -10.88
C ALA A 241 -15.87 -10.36 -10.41
N VAL A 242 -15.44 -9.49 -9.49
CA VAL A 242 -14.07 -9.55 -8.94
C VAL A 242 -13.86 -10.83 -8.14
N ARG A 243 -14.83 -11.26 -7.32
CA ARG A 243 -14.72 -12.53 -6.57
C ARG A 243 -14.57 -13.72 -7.52
N ALA A 244 -15.38 -13.77 -8.57
CA ALA A 244 -15.28 -14.81 -9.59
C ALA A 244 -13.92 -14.77 -10.32
N TRP A 245 -13.43 -13.58 -10.66
CA TRP A 245 -12.13 -13.36 -11.31
C TRP A 245 -10.97 -13.90 -10.45
N VAL A 246 -10.98 -13.61 -9.15
CA VAL A 246 -9.97 -14.11 -8.20
C VAL A 246 -10.07 -15.62 -8.04
N GLU A 247 -11.29 -16.16 -7.88
CA GLU A 247 -11.50 -17.60 -7.70
C GLU A 247 -11.04 -18.41 -8.91
N GLU A 248 -11.38 -17.95 -10.12
CA GLU A 248 -10.95 -18.57 -11.38
C GLU A 248 -9.41 -18.62 -11.49
N ARG A 249 -8.73 -17.51 -11.21
CA ARG A 249 -7.28 -17.39 -11.42
C ARG A 249 -6.43 -17.98 -10.31
N THR A 250 -6.93 -18.00 -9.08
CA THR A 250 -6.27 -18.71 -7.98
C THR A 250 -6.39 -20.23 -8.13
N GLY A 251 -7.48 -20.72 -8.74
CA GLY A 251 -7.69 -22.15 -8.98
C GLY A 251 -7.62 -23.00 -7.70
N GLY A 252 -7.94 -22.40 -6.55
CA GLY A 252 -7.84 -23.04 -5.22
C GLY A 252 -6.41 -23.27 -4.70
N LYS A 253 -5.37 -22.80 -5.40
CA LYS A 253 -3.96 -22.99 -5.00
C LYS A 253 -3.49 -21.99 -3.94
N VAL A 254 -4.16 -20.84 -3.88
CA VAL A 254 -3.84 -19.75 -2.96
C VAL A 254 -5.05 -19.48 -2.05
N SER A 255 -4.78 -19.11 -0.80
CA SER A 255 -5.83 -18.78 0.17
C SER A 255 -6.68 -17.62 -0.32
N ARG A 256 -7.96 -17.90 -0.61
CA ARG A 256 -8.97 -16.88 -0.88
C ARG A 256 -9.09 -15.89 0.29
N ALA A 257 -8.94 -16.36 1.53
CA ALA A 257 -8.99 -15.50 2.71
C ALA A 257 -7.86 -14.45 2.72
N ALA A 258 -6.67 -14.79 2.23
CA ALA A 258 -5.56 -13.84 2.15
C ALA A 258 -5.87 -12.71 1.16
N TYR A 259 -6.38 -13.03 -0.03
CA TYR A 259 -6.80 -12.01 -1.00
C TYR A 259 -7.99 -11.19 -0.50
N GLU A 260 -8.99 -11.82 0.11
CA GLU A 260 -10.14 -11.09 0.67
C GLU A 260 -9.75 -10.17 1.82
N GLN A 261 -8.72 -10.51 2.59
CA GLN A 261 -8.20 -9.67 3.66
C GLN A 261 -7.31 -8.55 3.12
N ALA A 262 -6.38 -8.87 2.21
CA ALA A 262 -5.44 -7.91 1.64
C ALA A 262 -6.13 -6.90 0.72
N ASN A 263 -7.11 -7.34 -0.08
CA ASN A 263 -7.77 -6.49 -1.06
C ASN A 263 -9.27 -6.83 -1.19
N PRO A 264 -10.09 -6.48 -0.18
CA PRO A 264 -11.49 -6.90 -0.11
C PRO A 264 -12.30 -6.39 -1.31
N PRO A 265 -12.97 -7.26 -2.10
CA PRO A 265 -13.71 -6.83 -3.30
C PRO A 265 -14.74 -5.73 -3.06
N ALA A 266 -15.37 -5.71 -1.88
CA ALA A 266 -16.36 -4.72 -1.49
C ALA A 266 -15.81 -3.28 -1.37
N THR A 267 -14.48 -3.08 -1.27
CA THR A 267 -13.87 -1.75 -1.14
C THR A 267 -13.44 -1.14 -2.47
N LEU A 268 -13.35 -1.95 -3.53
CA LEU A 268 -12.74 -1.58 -4.82
C LEU A 268 -13.66 -0.74 -5.70
N TYR A 269 -14.97 -1.00 -5.66
CA TYR A 269 -15.94 -0.30 -6.51
C TYR A 269 -15.97 1.21 -6.25
N GLY A 270 -15.94 1.61 -4.98
CA GLY A 270 -16.17 3.00 -4.58
C GLY A 270 -15.14 3.99 -5.15
N GLY A 271 -13.88 3.57 -5.26
CA GLY A 271 -12.83 4.39 -5.87
C GLY A 271 -13.03 4.56 -7.37
N LEU A 272 -13.25 3.46 -8.09
CA LEU A 272 -13.45 3.46 -9.53
C LEU A 272 -14.75 4.16 -9.97
N ALA A 273 -15.84 3.98 -9.22
CA ALA A 273 -17.11 4.68 -9.48
C ALA A 273 -16.93 6.21 -9.36
N ARG A 274 -16.18 6.68 -8.36
CA ARG A 274 -15.87 8.10 -8.19
C ARG A 274 -14.96 8.62 -9.30
N TYR A 275 -13.99 7.83 -9.74
CA TYR A 275 -13.15 8.14 -10.90
C TYR A 275 -14.01 8.39 -12.15
N TRP A 276 -14.92 7.49 -12.49
CA TRP A 276 -15.81 7.65 -13.64
C TRP A 276 -16.77 8.84 -13.53
N SER A 277 -17.31 9.10 -12.34
CA SER A 277 -18.15 10.28 -12.09
C SER A 277 -17.40 11.57 -12.43
N LYS A 278 -16.14 11.73 -11.98
CA LYS A 278 -15.33 12.93 -12.29
C LYS A 278 -14.99 13.05 -13.77
N LYS A 279 -14.74 11.93 -14.46
CA LYS A 279 -14.52 11.90 -15.91
C LYS A 279 -15.74 12.38 -16.67
N ALA A 280 -16.94 11.91 -16.29
CA ALA A 280 -18.19 12.35 -16.90
C ALA A 280 -18.42 13.86 -16.73
N ASP A 281 -18.15 14.40 -15.52
CA ASP A 281 -18.26 15.84 -15.25
C ASP A 281 -17.30 16.66 -16.13
N THR A 282 -16.09 16.16 -16.35
CA THR A 282 -15.07 16.84 -17.19
C THR A 282 -15.47 16.83 -18.67
N LEU A 283 -15.99 15.72 -19.18
CA LEU A 283 -16.44 15.57 -20.57
C LEU A 283 -17.76 16.30 -20.86
N GLY A 284 -18.63 16.47 -19.86
CA GLY A 284 -19.87 17.24 -19.99
C GLY A 284 -19.66 18.76 -19.89
N ALA A 285 -18.49 19.21 -19.43
CA ALA A 285 -18.11 20.61 -19.31
C ALA A 285 -17.34 21.16 -20.52
N SER A 286 -17.05 20.32 -21.53
CA SER A 286 -16.33 20.67 -22.76
C SER A 286 -17.24 20.86 -23.96
#